data_AF-A0A371B4Q0-F1
#
_entry.id   AF-A0A371B4Q0-F1
#
_cell.length_a   1.000
_cell.length_b   1.000
_cell.length_c   1.000
_cell.angle_alpha   90.00
_cell.angle_beta   90.00
_cell.angle_gamma   90.00
#
_symmetry.space_group_name_H-M   'P 1'
#
loop_
_entity.id
_entity.type
_entity.pdbx_description
1 polymer ?
#
loop_
_entity_poly.entity_id
_entity_poly.type
_entity_poly.pdbx_seq_one_letter_code
_entity_poly.pdbx_strand_id
1 'polypeptide(L)'
;MNWAILPVALAALVATPATASGTMSLPEQKETLSSYRSCVVRLKQAMKEDKAAPTPRKLRDDGSTREVTLDMRSKGVEKLGKQHARYEARIWYHHGRATAEGSQIEVSHSWEHRALECKGNVLTINASNGFTSSTFEPAS
;
A
#
# COMPACT_ATOMS: atom_id res chain seq x y z
N MET A 1 2.68 -55.56 -41.35
CA MET A 1 2.52 -55.33 -39.90
C MET A 1 2.77 -53.85 -39.63
N ASN A 2 1.71 -53.17 -39.23
CA ASN A 2 1.65 -51.76 -38.83
C ASN A 2 2.46 -51.53 -37.55
N TRP A 3 3.29 -50.48 -37.50
CA TRP A 3 3.60 -49.78 -36.25
C TRP A 3 3.41 -48.28 -36.46
N ALA A 4 2.32 -47.75 -35.89
CA ALA A 4 2.07 -46.32 -35.79
C ALA A 4 2.82 -45.78 -34.58
N ILE A 5 3.70 -44.80 -34.80
CA ILE A 5 4.40 -44.07 -33.73
C ILE A 5 3.48 -42.90 -33.34
N LEU A 6 2.90 -42.97 -32.14
CA LEU A 6 2.16 -41.88 -31.51
C LEU A 6 3.15 -40.87 -30.90
N PRO A 7 3.14 -39.58 -31.28
CA PRO A 7 3.89 -38.58 -30.56
C PRO A 7 3.14 -38.24 -29.26
N VAL A 8 3.75 -38.56 -28.13
CA VAL A 8 3.33 -38.05 -26.81
C VAL A 8 3.70 -36.57 -26.77
N ALA A 9 2.73 -35.69 -26.98
CA ALA A 9 2.88 -34.26 -26.75
C ALA A 9 2.94 -34.01 -25.25
N LEU A 10 4.15 -33.88 -24.71
CA LEU A 10 4.39 -33.47 -23.33
C LEU A 10 4.04 -31.97 -23.22
N ALA A 11 2.86 -31.66 -22.70
CA ALA A 11 2.46 -30.28 -22.42
C ALA A 11 3.37 -29.71 -21.33
N ALA A 12 4.32 -28.87 -21.71
CA ALA A 12 5.12 -28.10 -20.77
C ALA A 12 4.20 -27.09 -20.05
N LEU A 13 3.83 -27.40 -18.81
CA LEU A 13 3.28 -26.41 -17.89
C LEU A 13 4.38 -25.37 -17.61
N VAL A 14 4.36 -24.27 -18.36
CA VAL A 14 5.08 -23.06 -17.99
C VAL A 14 4.50 -22.55 -16.67
N ALA A 15 5.21 -22.83 -15.56
CA ALA A 15 4.91 -22.25 -14.26
C ALA A 15 5.13 -20.73 -14.36
N THR A 16 4.05 -19.98 -14.55
CA THR A 16 4.11 -18.53 -14.42
C THR A 16 4.31 -18.22 -12.93
N PRO A 17 5.26 -17.33 -12.57
CA PRO A 17 5.41 -16.93 -11.18
C PRO A 17 4.09 -16.27 -10.76
N ALA A 18 3.44 -16.85 -9.74
CA ALA A 18 2.24 -16.28 -9.17
C ALA A 18 2.60 -14.92 -8.56
N THR A 19 2.20 -13.84 -9.23
CA THR A 19 2.33 -12.48 -8.70
C THR A 19 1.26 -12.30 -7.62
N ALA A 20 1.59 -12.69 -6.38
CA ALA A 20 0.70 -12.48 -5.25
C ALA A 20 0.64 -10.98 -4.96
N SER A 21 -0.52 -10.36 -5.23
CA SER A 21 -0.89 -9.03 -4.77
C SER A 21 -2.27 -9.13 -4.14
N GLY A 22 -2.53 -8.33 -3.11
CA GLY A 22 -3.78 -8.42 -2.36
C GLY A 22 -4.22 -7.07 -1.81
N THR A 23 -5.52 -6.93 -1.65
CA THR A 23 -6.15 -5.76 -1.02
C THR A 23 -7.30 -6.22 -0.14
N MET A 24 -7.45 -5.56 1.01
CA MET A 24 -8.53 -5.79 1.95
C MET A 24 -9.07 -4.43 2.39
N SER A 25 -10.37 -4.22 2.17
CA SER A 25 -11.08 -3.06 2.69
C SER A 25 -11.33 -3.24 4.19
N LEU A 26 -11.12 -2.18 4.95
CA LEU A 26 -11.51 -2.12 6.35
C LEU A 26 -12.95 -1.60 6.47
N PRO A 27 -13.69 -1.95 7.54
CA PRO A 27 -15.02 -1.39 7.78
C PRO A 27 -15.00 0.14 7.79
N GLU A 28 -15.98 0.75 7.11
CA GLU A 28 -16.16 2.20 7.11
C GLU A 28 -16.39 2.70 8.55
N GLN A 29 -15.71 3.79 8.92
CA GLN A 29 -15.91 4.46 10.20
C GLN A 29 -16.58 5.81 9.99
N LYS A 30 -17.43 6.21 10.93
CA LYS A 30 -18.07 7.52 10.95
C LYS A 30 -17.86 8.19 12.30
N GLU A 31 -17.45 9.46 12.27
CA GLU A 31 -17.31 10.30 13.44
C GLU A 31 -18.23 11.52 13.26
N THR A 32 -19.12 11.78 14.23
CA THR A 32 -19.89 13.04 14.27
C THR A 32 -19.14 14.04 15.14
N LEU A 33 -18.75 15.17 14.56
CA LEU A 33 -17.99 16.21 15.23
C LEU A 33 -18.86 17.42 15.56
N SER A 34 -18.35 18.36 16.34
CA SER A 34 -19.13 19.52 16.80
C SER A 34 -19.51 20.51 15.69
N SER A 35 -18.76 20.53 14.59
CA SER A 35 -19.04 21.40 13.44
C SER A 35 -18.26 20.95 12.20
N TYR A 36 -18.60 21.51 11.03
CA TYR A 36 -17.78 21.35 9.82
C TYR A 36 -16.34 21.84 10.03
N ARG A 37 -16.14 22.92 10.79
CA ARG A 37 -14.79 23.41 11.11
C ARG A 37 -13.99 22.37 11.88
N SER A 38 -14.62 21.71 12.86
CA SER A 38 -14.01 20.62 13.64
C SER A 38 -13.66 19.42 12.77
N CYS A 39 -14.53 19.10 11.80
CA CYS A 39 -14.25 18.07 10.81
C CYS A 39 -13.03 18.38 9.95
N VAL A 40 -12.92 19.61 9.43
CA VAL A 40 -11.74 20.05 8.68
C VAL A 40 -10.46 20.02 9.54
N VAL A 41 -10.55 20.31 10.84
CA VAL A 41 -9.41 20.18 11.76
C VAL A 41 -8.97 18.71 11.86
N ARG A 42 -9.91 17.77 11.95
CA ARG A 42 -9.62 16.34 11.96
C ARG A 42 -8.93 15.87 10.67
N LEU A 43 -9.34 16.36 9.50
CA LEU A 43 -8.63 16.10 8.23
C LEU A 43 -7.18 16.61 8.25
N LYS A 44 -6.96 17.83 8.75
CA LYS A 44 -5.61 18.41 8.86
C LYS A 44 -4.73 17.66 9.84
N GLN A 45 -5.32 17.16 10.93
CA GLN A 45 -4.63 16.34 11.91
C GLN A 45 -4.20 15.01 11.28
N ALA A 46 -5.09 14.32 10.57
CA ALA A 46 -4.74 13.10 9.82
C ALA A 46 -3.59 13.35 8.82
N MET A 47 -3.67 14.45 8.06
CA MET A 47 -2.59 14.85 7.16
C MET A 47 -1.25 15.09 7.89
N LYS A 48 -1.28 15.71 9.07
CA LYS A 48 -0.08 15.94 9.87
C LYS A 48 0.53 14.63 10.37
N GLU A 49 -0.31 13.69 10.83
CA GLU A 49 0.10 12.36 11.26
C GLU A 49 0.75 11.58 10.12
N ASP A 50 0.10 11.54 8.95
CA ASP A 50 0.65 10.85 7.77
C ASP A 50 1.96 11.48 7.30
N LYS A 51 2.08 12.82 7.30
CA LYS A 51 3.34 13.51 6.93
C LYS A 51 4.49 13.24 7.89
N ALA A 52 4.21 12.79 9.11
CA ALA A 52 5.22 12.40 10.08
C ALA A 52 5.61 10.91 9.99
N ALA A 53 4.85 10.09 9.23
CA ALA A 53 5.07 8.65 9.13
C ALA A 53 6.32 8.22 8.31
N PRO A 54 6.74 8.92 7.24
CA PRO A 54 7.88 8.51 6.44
C PRO A 54 9.16 8.35 7.25
N THR A 55 9.86 7.26 6.98
CA THR A 55 11.18 6.99 7.57
C THR A 55 12.13 6.55 6.45
N PRO A 56 13.33 7.15 6.36
CA PRO A 56 14.28 6.78 5.32
C PRO A 56 14.70 5.32 5.49
N ARG A 57 15.16 4.71 4.39
CA ARG A 57 15.70 3.36 4.39
C ARG A 57 16.80 3.21 5.44
N LYS A 58 16.62 2.27 6.37
CA LYS A 58 17.62 1.91 7.40
C LYS A 58 18.03 0.46 7.27
N LEU A 59 19.34 0.21 7.27
CA LEU A 59 19.91 -1.12 7.46
C LEU A 59 19.83 -1.49 8.94
N ARG A 60 19.38 -2.70 9.24
CA ARG A 60 19.34 -3.27 10.58
C ARG A 60 20.52 -4.21 10.82
N ASP A 61 20.74 -4.56 12.08
CA ASP A 61 21.81 -5.46 12.50
C ASP A 61 21.71 -6.87 11.88
N ASP A 62 20.51 -7.28 11.46
CA ASP A 62 20.26 -8.56 10.78
C ASP A 62 20.44 -8.50 9.25
N GLY A 63 20.95 -7.38 8.72
CA GLY A 63 21.12 -7.14 7.28
C GLY A 63 19.82 -6.82 6.54
N SER A 64 18.67 -6.78 7.22
CA SER A 64 17.40 -6.35 6.61
C SER A 64 17.32 -4.84 6.49
N THR A 65 16.47 -4.35 5.59
CA THR A 65 16.13 -2.93 5.50
C THR A 65 14.67 -2.67 5.84
N ARG A 66 14.38 -1.46 6.30
CA ARG A 66 13.03 -0.93 6.40
C ARG A 66 13.00 0.50 5.89
N GLU A 67 11.97 0.80 5.12
CA GLU A 67 11.66 2.13 4.64
C GLU A 67 10.15 2.32 4.71
N VAL A 68 9.72 3.55 5.04
CA VAL A 68 8.32 3.94 5.02
C VAL A 68 8.20 5.17 4.16
N THR A 69 7.35 5.12 3.13
CA THR A 69 7.11 6.25 2.23
C THR A 69 5.65 6.67 2.27
N LEU A 70 5.38 7.92 1.88
CA LEU A 70 4.04 8.48 1.82
C LEU A 70 3.72 8.84 0.37
N ASP A 71 2.65 8.26 -0.16
CA ASP A 71 1.99 8.63 -1.40
C ASP A 71 0.79 9.53 -1.07
N MET A 72 0.96 10.84 -1.28
CA MET A 72 -0.14 11.80 -1.15
C MET A 72 -1.06 11.71 -2.37
N ARG A 73 -2.22 11.07 -2.20
CA ARG A 73 -3.25 10.91 -3.24
C ARG A 73 -4.06 12.18 -3.50
N SER A 74 -4.01 13.12 -2.55
CA SER A 74 -4.62 14.45 -2.60
C SER A 74 -3.56 15.53 -2.44
N LYS A 75 -3.83 16.77 -2.87
CA LYS A 75 -2.90 17.91 -2.68
C LYS A 75 -2.83 18.43 -1.22
N GLY A 76 -3.38 17.68 -0.27
CA GLY A 76 -3.66 18.08 1.10
C GLY A 76 -5.16 18.04 1.38
N VAL A 77 -5.64 18.88 2.30
CA VAL A 77 -7.08 18.98 2.56
C VAL A 77 -7.76 19.79 1.45
N GLU A 78 -8.56 19.11 0.63
CA GLU A 78 -9.27 19.69 -0.50
C GLU A 78 -10.69 20.11 -0.08
N LYS A 79 -11.09 21.33 -0.42
CA LYS A 79 -12.49 21.77 -0.26
C LYS A 79 -13.24 21.49 -1.55
N LEU A 80 -14.30 20.69 -1.47
CA LEU A 80 -15.12 20.29 -2.61
C LEU A 80 -16.47 21.04 -2.68
N GLY A 81 -16.80 21.82 -1.64
CA GLY A 81 -18.02 22.61 -1.57
C GLY A 81 -18.15 23.36 -0.26
N LYS A 82 -19.30 24.01 -0.02
CA LYS A 82 -19.54 24.88 1.15
C LYS A 82 -19.34 24.18 2.50
N GLN A 83 -19.69 22.90 2.59
CA GLN A 83 -19.51 22.07 3.78
C GLN A 83 -19.02 20.67 3.39
N HIS A 84 -18.13 20.62 2.40
CA HIS A 84 -17.57 19.38 1.88
C HIS A 84 -16.07 19.53 1.75
N ALA A 85 -15.30 18.67 2.40
CA ALA A 85 -13.85 18.61 2.27
C ALA A 85 -13.37 17.16 2.34
N ARG A 86 -12.21 16.86 1.75
CA ARG A 86 -11.60 15.53 1.80
C ARG A 86 -10.09 15.60 1.97
N TYR A 87 -9.53 14.47 2.38
CA TYR A 87 -8.10 14.21 2.41
C TYR A 87 -7.87 12.72 2.15
N GLU A 88 -6.88 12.40 1.32
CA GLU A 88 -6.55 11.02 0.93
C GLU A 88 -5.04 10.83 0.84
N ALA A 89 -4.57 9.72 1.40
CA ALA A 89 -3.16 9.32 1.38
C ALA A 89 -2.99 7.80 1.47
N ARG A 90 -1.83 7.33 1.01
CA ARG A 90 -1.38 5.95 1.16
C ARG A 90 0.02 5.93 1.75
N ILE A 91 0.21 5.18 2.83
CA ILE A 91 1.52 4.91 3.44
C ILE A 91 2.00 3.56 2.91
N TRP A 92 3.23 3.53 2.43
CA TRP A 92 3.89 2.31 1.98
C TRP A 92 4.95 1.87 2.98
N TYR A 93 5.03 0.56 3.19
CA TYR A 93 6.04 -0.10 4.01
C TYR A 93 6.86 -1.02 3.10
N HIS A 94 8.16 -0.80 3.10
CA HIS A 94 9.13 -1.55 2.31
C HIS A 94 10.08 -2.29 3.24
N HIS A 95 10.22 -3.59 3.03
CA HIS A 95 11.07 -4.45 3.85
C HIS A 95 11.99 -5.25 2.94
N GLY A 96 13.28 -4.90 2.94
CA GLY A 96 14.30 -5.58 2.17
C GLY A 96 15.01 -6.66 2.97
N ARG A 97 15.38 -7.77 2.32
CA ARG A 97 16.25 -8.81 2.87
C ARG A 97 17.11 -9.41 1.75
N ALA A 98 18.37 -9.72 2.06
CA ALA A 98 19.21 -10.46 1.13
C ALA A 98 18.59 -11.82 0.79
N THR A 99 18.64 -12.20 -0.49
CA THR A 99 18.24 -13.54 -0.95
C THR A 99 19.23 -14.60 -0.45
N ALA A 100 18.85 -15.87 -0.51
CA ALA A 100 19.74 -16.97 -0.10
C ALA A 100 21.05 -17.01 -0.89
N GLU A 101 21.03 -16.54 -2.14
CA GLU A 101 22.21 -16.45 -3.01
C GLU A 101 23.07 -15.21 -2.72
N GLY A 102 22.56 -14.24 -1.95
CA GLY A 102 23.29 -13.04 -1.53
C GLY A 102 23.54 -12.00 -2.62
N SER A 103 23.21 -12.28 -3.88
CA SER A 103 23.39 -11.40 -5.03
C SER A 103 22.31 -10.31 -5.17
N GLN A 104 21.19 -10.49 -4.49
CA GLN A 104 20.01 -9.62 -4.58
C GLN A 104 19.40 -9.35 -3.20
N ILE A 105 18.64 -8.26 -3.13
CA ILE A 105 17.77 -7.90 -2.02
C ILE A 105 16.33 -8.06 -2.51
N GLU A 106 15.58 -8.98 -1.90
CA GLU A 106 14.13 -9.05 -2.07
C GLU A 106 13.48 -7.97 -1.20
N VAL A 107 12.64 -7.13 -1.79
CA VAL A 107 11.89 -6.08 -1.11
C VAL A 107 10.41 -6.44 -1.16
N SER A 108 9.82 -6.68 0.02
CA SER A 108 8.38 -6.82 0.15
C SER A 108 7.71 -5.46 0.36
N HIS A 109 6.52 -5.29 -0.22
CA HIS A 109 5.80 -4.03 -0.26
C HIS A 109 4.38 -4.22 0.28
N SER A 110 4.06 -3.54 1.37
CA SER A 110 2.69 -3.42 1.87
C SER A 110 2.29 -1.95 1.98
N TRP A 111 1.00 -1.70 2.07
CA TRP A 111 0.47 -0.35 2.16
C TRP A 111 -0.79 -0.27 3.00
N GLU A 112 -1.00 0.91 3.56
CA GLU A 112 -2.23 1.34 4.23
C GLU A 112 -2.74 2.58 3.51
N HIS A 113 -4.01 2.57 3.14
CA HIS A 113 -4.68 3.65 2.44
C HIS A 113 -5.83 4.17 3.29
N ARG A 114 -5.96 5.50 3.36
CA ARG A 114 -7.06 6.16 4.05
C ARG A 114 -7.61 7.31 3.21
N ALA A 115 -8.93 7.31 3.04
CA ALA A 115 -9.71 8.37 2.43
C ALA A 115 -10.69 8.91 3.48
N LEU A 116 -10.53 10.19 3.83
CA LEU A 116 -11.33 10.88 4.83
C LEU A 116 -12.17 11.96 4.14
N GLU A 117 -13.46 12.01 4.44
CA GLU A 117 -14.42 12.93 3.82
C GLU A 117 -15.33 13.56 4.88
N CYS A 118 -15.36 14.89 4.90
CA CYS A 118 -16.27 15.68 5.73
C CYS A 118 -17.48 16.10 4.92
N LYS A 119 -18.69 15.75 5.37
CA LYS A 119 -19.97 16.32 4.90
C LYS A 119 -20.69 16.96 6.07
N GLY A 120 -20.77 18.29 6.08
CA GLY A 120 -21.22 19.01 7.28
C GLY A 120 -20.30 18.70 8.45
N ASN A 121 -20.85 18.30 9.58
CA ASN A 121 -20.07 17.90 10.76
C ASN A 121 -19.78 16.39 10.85
N VAL A 122 -20.13 15.61 9.81
CA VAL A 122 -19.89 14.17 9.77
C VAL A 122 -18.61 13.89 8.99
N LEU A 123 -17.70 13.15 9.62
CA LEU A 123 -16.52 12.58 9.01
C LEU A 123 -16.78 11.11 8.66
N THR A 124 -16.56 10.75 7.41
CA THR A 124 -16.49 9.36 6.94
C THR A 124 -15.04 8.99 6.68
N ILE A 125 -14.61 7.82 7.17
CA ILE A 125 -13.26 7.29 6.98
C ILE A 125 -13.38 5.93 6.28
N ASN A 126 -12.86 5.88 5.06
CA ASN A 126 -12.70 4.64 4.30
C ASN A 126 -11.23 4.27 4.32
N ALA A 127 -10.92 3.03 4.67
CA ALA A 127 -9.56 2.55 4.76
C ALA A 127 -9.39 1.19 4.08
N SER A 128 -8.20 0.93 3.57
CA SER A 128 -7.83 -0.36 3.02
C SER A 128 -6.36 -0.64 3.23
N ASN A 129 -6.00 -1.91 3.29
CA ASN A 129 -4.64 -2.36 3.43
C ASN A 129 -4.35 -3.32 2.27
N GLY A 130 -3.10 -3.41 1.86
CA GLY A 130 -2.73 -4.36 0.82
C GLY A 130 -1.24 -4.58 0.70
N PHE A 131 -0.88 -5.39 -0.30
CA PHE A 131 0.49 -5.71 -0.64
C PHE A 131 0.61 -5.94 -2.14
N THR A 132 1.82 -5.72 -2.65
CA THR A 132 2.17 -6.09 -4.03
C THR A 132 3.19 -7.22 -4.00
N SER A 133 3.44 -7.82 -5.16
CA SER A 133 4.56 -8.75 -5.30
C SER A 133 5.88 -8.07 -4.94
N SER A 134 6.82 -8.86 -4.42
CA SER A 134 8.16 -8.38 -4.08
C SER A 134 8.89 -7.84 -5.31
N THR A 135 9.76 -6.87 -5.11
CA THR A 135 10.76 -6.46 -6.10
C THR A 135 12.14 -6.98 -5.70
N PHE A 136 13.06 -7.06 -6.66
CA PHE A 136 14.42 -7.53 -6.43
C PHE A 136 15.41 -6.47 -6.90
N GLU A 137 16.24 -6.00 -5.98
CA GLU A 137 17.29 -5.01 -6.23
C GLU A 137 18.67 -5.70 -6.14
N PRO A 138 19.70 -5.25 -6.86
CA PRO A 138 21.06 -5.79 -6.69
C PRO A 138 21.58 -5.57 -5.27
N ALA A 139 22.31 -6.55 -4.72
CA ALA A 139 23.14 -6.31 -3.54
C ALA A 139 24.30 -5.36 -3.94
N SER A 140 24.48 -4.28 -3.19
CA SER A 140 25.55 -3.29 -3.41
C SER A 140 26.78 -3.59 -2.57
#